data_AF-A0A842XR48-F1
#
_entry.id   AF-A0A842XR48-F1
#
_cell.length_a   1.000
_cell.length_b   1.000
_cell.length_c   1.000
_cell.angle_alpha   90.00
_cell.angle_beta   90.00
_cell.angle_gamma   90.00
#
_symmetry.space_group_name_H-M   'P 1'
#
loop_
_entity.id
_entity.type
_entity.pdbx_description
1 polymer ?
#
loop_
_entity_poly.entity_id
_entity_poly.type
_entity_poly.pdbx_seq_one_letter_code
_entity_poly.pdbx_strand_id
1 'polypeptide(L)'
;MPILRLTIVIRGMGHMSSFTIEELASHAEKKGVTLADMISTMMSSEEIGCMQREIKSQLSANYQSIRDFMSDVEVPSLAELSEFSEDELQRMQEDIAHAMSDELSFA
;
A
#
# COMPACT_ATOMS: atom_id res chain seq x y z
N MET A 1 -0.07 12.72 7.93
CA MET A 1 0.05 11.24 7.88
C MET A 1 1.51 10.86 7.83
N PRO A 2 2.01 9.88 8.62
CA PRO A 2 3.37 9.40 8.50
C PRO A 2 3.51 8.52 7.24
N ILE A 3 4.42 8.88 6.34
CA ILE A 3 4.80 8.04 5.19
C ILE A 3 5.71 6.93 5.73
N LEU A 4 5.21 5.69 5.75
CA LEU A 4 5.99 4.51 6.11
C LEU A 4 7.04 4.27 5.03
N ARG A 5 8.33 4.46 5.37
CA ARG A 5 9.45 4.18 4.48
C ARG A 5 10.04 2.82 4.82
N LEU A 6 9.92 1.87 3.88
CA LEU A 6 10.58 0.57 4.03
C LEU A 6 12.08 0.72 3.78
N THR A 7 12.88 0.47 4.80
CA THR A 7 14.34 0.47 4.70
C THR A 7 14.83 -0.97 4.58
N ILE A 8 15.50 -1.29 3.47
CA ILE A 8 16.11 -2.59 3.24
C ILE A 8 17.60 -2.49 3.61
N VAL A 9 18.04 -3.35 4.52
CA VAL A 9 19.46 -3.46 4.88
C VAL A 9 20.09 -4.57 4.04
N ILE A 10 21.10 -4.21 3.24
CA ILE A 10 21.82 -5.16 2.38
C ILE A 10 23.24 -5.31 2.90
N ARG A 11 23.68 -6.55 3.13
CA ARG A 11 25.04 -6.86 3.60
C ARG A 11 25.95 -7.25 2.43
N GLY A 12 26.57 -6.26 1.78
CA GLY A 12 27.53 -6.48 0.69
C GLY A 12 28.98 -6.21 1.11
N MET A 13 29.88 -7.18 0.94
CA MET A 13 31.36 -7.04 0.92
C MET A 13 31.96 -6.05 1.95
N GLY A 14 31.66 -6.23 3.24
CA GLY A 14 32.31 -5.49 4.32
C GLY A 14 31.72 -4.13 4.69
N HIS A 15 30.65 -3.67 4.01
CA HIS A 15 29.89 -2.48 4.39
C HIS A 15 28.40 -2.81 4.55
N MET A 16 27.80 -2.43 5.68
CA MET A 16 26.34 -2.41 5.79
C MET A 16 25.83 -1.12 5.15
N SER A 17 25.14 -1.25 4.02
CA SER A 17 24.48 -0.13 3.36
C SER A 17 22.97 -0.35 3.45
N SER A 18 22.27 0.61 4.07
CA SER A 18 20.81 0.64 4.07
C SER A 18 20.32 1.40 2.86
N PHE A 19 19.40 0.83 2.11
CA PHE A 19 18.74 1.47 0.98
C PHE A 19 17.23 1.40 1.17
N THR A 20 16.50 2.42 0.76
CA THR A 20 15.04 2.27 0.61
C THR A 20 14.70 1.48 -0.66
N ILE A 21 13.48 0.94 -0.77
CA ILE A 21 13.03 0.31 -2.01
C ILE A 21 13.14 1.27 -3.20
N GLU A 22 12.80 2.55 -3.00
CA GLU A 22 12.83 3.57 -4.04
C GLU A 22 14.25 3.86 -4.50
N GLU A 23 15.21 3.86 -3.58
CA GLU A 23 16.62 3.99 -3.91
C GLU A 23 17.10 2.79 -4.73
N LEU A 24 16.72 1.56 -4.35
CA LEU A 24 17.00 0.36 -5.13
C LEU A 24 16.30 0.42 -6.50
N ALA A 25 15.04 0.80 -6.59
CA ALA A 25 14.35 0.92 -7.87
C ALA A 25 15.07 1.91 -8.81
N SER A 26 15.44 3.09 -8.28
CA SER A 26 16.20 4.09 -9.04
C SER A 26 17.57 3.59 -9.51
N HIS A 27 18.27 2.80 -8.69
CA HIS A 27 19.55 2.20 -9.08
C HIS A 27 19.40 1.09 -10.13
N ALA A 28 18.31 0.32 -10.08
CA ALA A 28 17.99 -0.71 -11.08
C ALA A 28 17.72 -0.06 -12.43
N GLU A 29 16.89 0.99 -12.45
CA GLU A 29 16.59 1.78 -13.64
C GLU A 29 17.86 2.37 -14.28
N LYS A 30 18.72 3.01 -13.47
CA LYS A 30 20.00 3.57 -13.94
C LYS A 30 20.94 2.52 -14.55
N LYS A 31 20.84 1.28 -14.09
CA LYS A 31 21.63 0.15 -14.57
C LYS A 31 20.96 -0.63 -15.71
N GLY A 32 19.72 -0.28 -16.08
CA GLY A 32 18.95 -0.99 -17.10
C GLY A 32 18.60 -2.43 -16.71
N VAL A 33 18.52 -2.73 -15.41
CA VAL A 33 18.17 -4.05 -14.88
C VAL A 33 16.87 -3.96 -14.09
N THR A 34 16.21 -5.09 -13.85
CA THR A 34 15.01 -5.08 -13.00
C THR A 34 15.40 -4.95 -11.53
N LEU A 35 14.47 -4.44 -10.71
CA LEU A 35 14.63 -4.44 -9.26
C LEU A 35 14.83 -5.86 -8.72
N ALA A 36 14.15 -6.85 -9.29
CA ALA A 36 14.28 -8.26 -8.91
C ALA A 36 15.70 -8.80 -9.18
N ASP A 37 16.29 -8.47 -10.33
CA ASP A 37 17.68 -8.83 -10.66
C ASP A 37 18.66 -8.17 -9.69
N MET A 38 18.41 -6.91 -9.35
CA MET A 38 19.29 -6.20 -8.42
C MET A 38 19.21 -6.72 -6.99
N ILE A 39 18.00 -7.03 -6.50
CA ILE A 39 17.82 -7.67 -5.19
C ILE A 39 18.51 -9.04 -5.18
N SER A 40 18.33 -9.85 -6.23
CA SER A 40 18.91 -11.20 -6.32
C SER A 40 20.43 -11.21 -6.42
N THR A 41 21.05 -10.13 -6.91
CA THR A 41 22.51 -10.00 -7.00
C THR A 41 23.14 -9.41 -5.73
N MET A 42 22.38 -8.66 -4.95
CA MET A 42 22.87 -7.96 -3.77
C MET A 42 22.52 -8.66 -2.45
N MET A 43 21.50 -9.52 -2.44
CA MET A 43 20.99 -10.19 -1.25
C MET A 43 21.03 -11.70 -1.42
N SER A 44 21.35 -12.40 -0.33
CA SER A 44 21.19 -13.85 -0.25
C SER A 44 19.71 -14.24 -0.22
N SER A 45 19.40 -15.49 -0.58
CA SER A 45 18.03 -16.00 -0.51
C SER A 45 17.42 -15.94 0.90
N GLU A 46 18.25 -16.05 1.95
CA GLU A 46 17.81 -15.90 3.35
C GLU A 46 17.41 -14.45 3.66
N GLU A 47 18.21 -13.48 3.24
CA GLU A 47 17.90 -12.06 3.41
C GLU A 47 16.64 -11.66 2.65
N ILE A 48 16.45 -12.19 1.43
CA ILE A 48 15.22 -12.00 0.64
C ILE A 48 14.01 -12.57 1.40
N GLY A 49 14.13 -13.76 1.98
CA GLY A 49 13.05 -14.38 2.77
C GLY A 49 12.69 -13.58 4.02
N CYS A 50 13.69 -13.01 4.71
CA CYS A 50 13.48 -12.12 5.85
C CYS A 50 12.75 -10.84 5.43
N MET A 51 13.19 -10.18 4.36
CA MET A 51 12.56 -8.98 3.81
C MET A 51 11.10 -9.26 3.40
N GLN A 52 10.82 -10.37 2.73
CA GLN A 52 9.46 -10.75 2.34
C GLN A 52 8.55 -10.95 3.56
N ARG A 53 9.07 -11.53 4.65
CA ARG A 53 8.32 -11.71 5.90
C ARG A 53 7.99 -10.38 6.56
N GLU A 54 8.95 -9.45 6.57
CA GLU A 54 8.78 -8.12 7.13
C GLU A 54 7.74 -7.31 6.34
N ILE A 55 7.85 -7.29 5.01
CA ILE A 55 6.87 -6.66 4.12
C ILE A 55 5.48 -7.24 4.38
N LYS A 56 5.36 -8.58 4.44
CA LYS A 56 4.08 -9.24 4.73
C LYS A 56 3.51 -8.81 6.08
N SER A 57 4.35 -8.71 7.11
CA SER A 57 3.93 -8.27 8.46
C SER A 57 3.40 -6.84 8.45
N GLN A 58 4.12 -5.92 7.81
CA GLN A 58 3.72 -4.51 7.72
C GLN A 58 2.44 -4.33 6.89
N LEU A 59 2.32 -5.03 5.75
CA LEU A 59 1.09 -5.03 4.96
C LEU A 59 -0.09 -5.57 5.78
N SER A 60 0.10 -6.67 6.50
CA SER A 60 -0.95 -7.25 7.35
C SER A 60 -1.40 -6.27 8.44
N ALA A 61 -0.46 -5.55 9.07
CA ALA A 61 -0.78 -4.52 10.06
C ALA A 61 -1.53 -3.32 9.45
N ASN A 62 -1.18 -2.92 8.22
CA ASN A 62 -1.91 -1.86 7.51
C ASN A 62 -3.33 -2.30 7.13
N TYR A 63 -3.51 -3.51 6.59
CA TYR A 63 -4.85 -4.06 6.32
C TYR A 63 -5.69 -4.18 7.59
N GLN A 64 -5.05 -4.59 8.69
CA GLN A 64 -5.69 -4.63 9.99
C GLN A 64 -6.15 -3.23 10.43
N SER A 65 -5.31 -2.21 10.25
CA SER A 65 -5.64 -0.82 10.57
C SER A 65 -6.79 -0.28 9.72
N ILE A 66 -6.82 -0.62 8.42
CA ILE A 66 -7.94 -0.26 7.53
C ILE A 66 -9.23 -0.95 7.99
N ARG A 67 -9.15 -2.25 8.33
CA ARG A 67 -10.31 -2.99 8.84
C ARG A 67 -10.83 -2.37 10.13
N ASP A 68 -9.94 -1.97 11.04
CA ASP A 68 -10.31 -1.36 12.31
C ASP A 68 -10.83 0.07 12.13
N PHE A 69 -10.36 0.80 11.11
CA PHE A 69 -10.95 2.08 10.72
C PHE A 69 -12.35 1.91 10.12
N MET A 70 -12.53 0.89 9.29
CA MET A 70 -13.80 0.58 8.63
C MET A 70 -14.78 -0.19 9.51
N SER A 71 -14.38 -0.66 10.70
CA SER A 71 -15.26 -1.49 11.55
C SER A 71 -16.48 -0.74 12.05
N ASP A 72 -16.37 0.58 12.16
CA ASP A 72 -17.44 1.46 12.64
C ASP A 72 -18.27 2.04 11.48
N VAL A 73 -17.92 1.70 10.23
CA VAL A 73 -18.68 2.10 9.05
C VAL A 73 -19.75 1.05 8.79
N GLU A 74 -21.00 1.36 9.15
CA GLU A 74 -22.15 0.56 8.73
C GLU A 74 -22.30 0.66 7.21
N VAL A 75 -21.91 -0.40 6.51
CA VAL A 75 -22.17 -0.54 5.08
C VAL A 75 -23.57 -1.11 4.92
N PRO A 76 -24.54 -0.36 4.36
CA PRO A 76 -25.89 -0.87 4.17
C PRO A 76 -25.85 -2.08 3.23
N SER A 77 -26.53 -3.13 3.65
CA SER A 77 -26.75 -4.33 2.87
C SER A 77 -27.64 -4.05 1.66
N LEU A 78 -27.56 -4.91 0.63
CA LEU A 78 -28.43 -4.79 -0.54
C LEU A 78 -29.93 -4.87 -0.20
N ALA A 79 -30.29 -5.52 0.91
CA ALA A 79 -31.66 -5.56 1.40
C ALA A 79 -32.11 -4.20 1.96
N GLU A 80 -31.25 -3.54 2.74
CA GLU A 80 -31.52 -2.19 3.27
C GLU A 80 -31.56 -1.16 2.14
N LEU A 81 -30.71 -1.31 1.12
CA LEU A 81 -30.75 -0.46 -0.08
C LEU A 81 -32.04 -0.61 -0.90
N SER A 82 -32.72 -1.75 -0.82
CA SER A 82 -33.98 -1.98 -1.53
C SER A 82 -35.19 -1.29 -0.90
N GLU A 83 -35.04 -0.78 0.33
CA GLU A 83 -36.06 0.00 1.03
C GLU A 83 -36.06 1.48 0.60
N PHE A 84 -35.00 1.94 -0.06
CA PHE A 84 -34.90 3.28 -0.60
C PHE A 84 -35.61 3.40 -1.96
N SER A 85 -36.27 4.53 -2.19
CA SER A 85 -36.80 4.87 -3.51
C SER A 85 -35.67 5.17 -4.51
N GLU A 86 -35.95 5.05 -5.82
CA GLU A 86 -34.98 5.38 -6.87
C GLU A 86 -34.42 6.82 -6.73
N ASP A 87 -35.27 7.77 -6.33
CA ASP A 87 -34.86 9.17 -6.11
C ASP A 87 -33.89 9.32 -4.92
N GLU A 88 -34.05 8.51 -3.87
CA GLU A 88 -33.15 8.52 -2.70
C GLU A 88 -31.82 7.84 -3.01
N LEU A 89 -31.85 6.72 -3.76
CA LEU A 89 -30.65 6.05 -4.25
C LEU A 89 -29.85 6.96 -5.18
N GLN A 90 -30.52 7.75 -6.02
CA GLN A 90 -29.86 8.68 -6.93
C GLN A 90 -29.20 9.86 -6.18
N ARG A 91 -29.86 10.42 -5.16
CA ARG A 91 -29.24 11.45 -4.30
C ARG A 91 -28.02 10.92 -3.54
N MET A 92 -28.09 9.69 -3.02
CA MET A 92 -26.94 9.04 -2.39
C MET A 92 -25.76 8.89 -3.37
N GLN A 93 -26.02 8.52 -4.62
CA GLN A 93 -24.97 8.44 -5.64
C GLN A 93 -24.35 9.82 -5.95
N GLU A 94 -25.17 10.86 -6.00
CA GLU A 94 -24.71 12.24 -6.20
C GLU A 94 -23.85 12.74 -5.03
N ASP A 95 -24.26 12.47 -3.78
CA ASP A 95 -23.51 12.82 -2.58
C ASP A 95 -22.15 12.09 -2.51
N ILE A 96 -22.11 10.80 -2.87
CA ILE A 96 -20.86 10.02 -2.96
C ILE A 96 -19.95 10.59 -4.06
N ALA A 97 -20.50 10.90 -5.24
CA ALA A 97 -19.73 11.48 -6.33
C ALA A 97 -19.15 12.85 -5.97
N HIS A 98 -19.90 13.67 -5.22
CA HIS A 98 -19.42 14.95 -4.71
C HIS A 98 -18.29 14.78 -3.68
N ALA A 99 -18.46 13.90 -2.69
CA ALA A 99 -17.44 13.64 -1.67
C ALA A 99 -16.12 13.13 -2.30
N MET A 100 -16.20 12.27 -3.32
CA MET A 100 -15.01 11.79 -4.05
C MET A 100 -14.36 12.87 -4.94
N SER A 101 -15.16 13.79 -5.47
CA SER A 101 -14.66 14.92 -6.27
C SER A 101 -13.90 15.94 -5.42
N ASP A 102 -14.35 16.19 -4.19
CA ASP A 102 -13.67 17.10 -3.27
C ASP A 102 -12.30 16.53 -2.83
N GLU A 103 -12.18 15.22 -2.56
CA GLU A 103 -10.89 14.59 -2.23
C GLU A 103 -9.86 14.66 -3.38
N LEU A 104 -10.31 14.61 -4.65
CA LEU A 104 -9.43 14.74 -5.82
C LEU A 104 -8.99 16.19 -6.10
N SER A 105 -9.64 17.18 -5.49
CA SER A 105 -9.32 18.61 -5.66
C SER A 105 -8.24 19.13 -4.70
N PHE A 106 -7.88 18.34 -3.68
CA PHE A 106 -6.84 18.66 -2.67
C PHE A 106 -5.56 17.81 -2.81
N ALA A 107 -5.44 16.99 -3.86
CA ALA A 107 -4.23 16.23 -4.23
C ALA A 107 -3.47 16.89 -5.38
#